data_AF-A0AAF0DQ79-F1
#
_entry.id   AF-A0AAF0DQ79-F1
#
_cell.length_a   1.000
_cell.length_b   1.000
_cell.length_c   1.000
_cell.angle_alpha   90.00
_cell.angle_beta   90.00
_cell.angle_gamma   90.00
#
_symmetry.space_group_name_H-M   'P 1'
#
loop_
_entity.id
_entity.type
_entity.pdbx_description
1 polymer ?
#
loop_
_entity_poly.entity_id
_entity_poly.type
_entity_poly.pdbx_seq_one_letter_code
_entity_poly.pdbx_strand_id
1 'polypeptide(L)'
;MSDTDSSLEDLPSTTHPTPDDYPRIYLFGDSLTEWGFSGKNCGFGWRLQQYYKNRVEVVNEGYAGQTTRSLRPRFEKYILKKAEERGAPAPVFVTIFLGANDACIFGDDTYVPIAEYEEHIRHYVNSILDHPATQGTKVVLISPPPIDVTPPKELSTGMLDIPSVAESLRSVVAMGRGHRTWESKRKFAKKIVEIGHEFEAKTEQVALLDFWTIITKFACQELCPGGSADMFHELDLEDKLPGSGMPGSKEFGRKFFTDGLHLGQTAYEVLGEELLTLVLTRWPDLTKENFPTRDLN
;
A
#
# COMPACT_ATOMS: atom_id res chain seq x y z
N MET A 1 -44.26 23.08 58.66
CA MET A 1 -42.88 23.22 58.14
C MET A 1 -42.24 21.86 58.24
N SER A 2 -42.39 21.06 57.18
CA SER A 2 -41.84 19.72 57.07
C SER A 2 -41.21 19.66 55.68
N ASP A 3 -39.92 19.97 55.61
CA ASP A 3 -39.13 19.86 54.41
C ASP A 3 -38.79 18.39 54.18
N THR A 4 -39.40 17.80 53.17
CA THR A 4 -38.94 16.55 52.56
C THR A 4 -37.98 16.92 51.45
N ASP A 5 -36.69 16.76 51.72
CA ASP A 5 -35.60 16.83 50.75
C ASP A 5 -35.73 15.64 49.79
N SER A 6 -36.08 15.96 48.54
CA SER A 6 -36.22 15.02 47.43
C SER A 6 -34.90 15.02 46.67
N SER A 7 -34.05 14.05 46.98
CA SER A 7 -32.88 13.70 46.18
C SER A 7 -33.32 13.34 44.75
N LEU A 8 -33.13 14.28 43.82
CA LEU A 8 -33.15 14.01 42.39
C LEU A 8 -31.92 13.16 42.07
N GLU A 9 -32.16 11.88 41.80
CA GLU A 9 -31.17 10.98 41.24
C GLU A 9 -30.77 11.50 39.84
N ASP A 10 -29.50 11.86 39.68
CA ASP A 10 -28.88 12.12 38.38
C ASP A 10 -28.92 10.83 37.54
N LEU A 11 -29.86 10.75 36.61
CA LEU A 11 -29.88 9.73 35.57
C LEU A 11 -28.63 9.89 34.69
N PRO A 12 -27.93 8.80 34.34
CA PRO A 12 -26.76 8.88 33.47
C PRO A 12 -27.15 9.43 32.11
N SER A 13 -26.55 10.57 31.76
CA SER A 13 -26.55 11.16 30.43
C SER A 13 -26.22 10.09 29.38
N THR A 14 -27.20 9.75 28.54
CA THR A 14 -26.98 8.92 27.36
C THR A 14 -26.22 9.77 26.34
N THR A 15 -24.89 9.78 26.43
CA THR A 15 -24.04 10.43 25.42
C THR A 15 -24.24 9.69 24.10
N HIS A 16 -24.82 10.37 23.11
CA HIS A 16 -24.87 9.85 21.75
C HIS A 16 -23.42 9.67 21.24
N PRO A 17 -23.08 8.53 20.60
CA PRO A 17 -21.76 8.33 20.04
C PRO A 17 -21.43 9.44 19.04
N THR A 18 -20.35 10.15 19.28
CA THR A 18 -19.79 11.13 18.34
C THR A 18 -18.89 10.40 17.33
N PRO A 19 -18.55 11.02 16.18
CA PRO A 19 -17.51 10.49 15.29
C PRO A 19 -16.19 10.18 15.99
N ASP A 20 -15.92 10.79 17.15
CA ASP A 20 -14.68 10.62 17.91
C ASP A 20 -14.65 9.35 18.78
N ASP A 21 -15.77 8.64 18.95
CA ASP A 21 -15.84 7.44 19.81
C ASP A 21 -15.44 6.12 19.11
N TYR A 22 -15.13 6.16 17.81
CA TYR A 22 -14.93 4.95 17.02
C TYR A 22 -13.47 4.61 16.74
N PRO A 23 -13.08 3.34 16.68
CA PRO A 23 -11.75 2.97 16.18
C PRO A 23 -11.52 3.50 14.76
N ARG A 24 -10.26 3.86 14.45
CA ARG A 24 -9.82 4.36 13.14
C ARG A 24 -8.79 3.47 12.48
N ILE A 25 -8.82 3.42 11.16
CA ILE A 25 -7.74 2.91 10.31
C ILE A 25 -7.23 4.08 9.49
N TYR A 26 -5.92 4.30 9.49
CA TYR A 26 -5.31 5.33 8.63
C TYR A 26 -4.61 4.66 7.45
N LEU A 27 -4.94 5.11 6.25
CA LEU A 27 -4.24 4.68 5.04
C LEU A 27 -3.29 5.79 4.61
N PHE A 28 -2.02 5.65 4.98
CA PHE A 28 -0.99 6.65 4.71
C PHE A 28 -0.18 6.29 3.46
N GLY A 29 -0.13 7.19 2.48
CA GLY A 29 0.55 6.91 1.23
C GLY A 29 0.55 8.06 0.22
N ASP A 30 0.83 7.73 -1.04
CA ASP A 30 0.85 8.65 -2.17
C ASP A 30 -0.46 8.60 -3.00
N SER A 31 -0.41 8.87 -4.31
CA SER A 31 -1.57 8.82 -5.21
C SER A 31 -2.21 7.44 -5.27
N LEU A 32 -1.43 6.36 -5.09
CA LEU A 32 -1.96 5.00 -5.05
C LEU A 32 -2.89 4.79 -3.85
N THR A 33 -2.68 5.55 -2.78
CA THR A 33 -3.55 5.56 -1.59
C THR A 33 -4.69 6.56 -1.74
N GLU A 34 -4.38 7.79 -2.19
CA GLU A 34 -5.38 8.87 -2.33
C GLU A 34 -6.56 8.42 -3.20
N TRP A 35 -6.26 7.76 -4.33
CA TRP A 35 -7.26 7.33 -5.30
C TRP A 35 -7.84 5.94 -4.99
N GLY A 36 -7.33 5.27 -3.96
CA GLY A 36 -7.78 3.95 -3.49
C GLY A 36 -9.14 3.95 -2.78
N PHE A 37 -9.86 5.08 -2.73
CA PHE A 37 -11.18 5.22 -2.10
C PHE A 37 -12.34 5.26 -3.11
N SER A 38 -12.06 5.09 -4.40
CA SER A 38 -13.10 5.03 -5.44
C SER A 38 -13.67 3.62 -5.58
N GLY A 39 -14.98 3.48 -5.37
CA GLY A 39 -15.70 2.23 -5.65
C GLY A 39 -15.72 1.86 -7.14
N LYS A 40 -15.51 2.81 -8.05
CA LYS A 40 -15.46 2.54 -9.51
C LYS A 40 -14.30 1.65 -9.91
N ASN A 41 -13.19 1.73 -9.16
CA ASN A 41 -11.98 0.96 -9.41
C ASN A 41 -11.77 -0.09 -8.32
N CYS A 42 -12.79 -0.35 -7.48
CA CYS A 42 -12.69 -1.27 -6.35
C CYS A 42 -11.47 -0.99 -5.44
N GLY A 43 -11.18 0.29 -5.21
CA GLY A 43 -10.01 0.73 -4.46
C GLY A 43 -9.92 0.08 -3.06
N PHE A 44 -8.70 -0.20 -2.61
CA PHE A 44 -8.48 -0.92 -1.34
C PHE A 44 -9.02 -0.18 -0.11
N GLY A 45 -8.95 1.16 -0.09
CA GLY A 45 -9.56 1.99 0.96
C GLY A 45 -11.09 1.92 0.93
N TRP A 46 -11.69 1.96 -0.26
CA TRP A 46 -13.13 1.74 -0.42
C TRP A 46 -13.55 0.35 0.07
N ARG A 47 -12.76 -0.68 -0.25
CA ARG A 47 -13.03 -2.06 0.20
C ARG A 47 -12.99 -2.17 1.73
N LEU A 48 -11.99 -1.56 2.37
CA LEU A 48 -11.92 -1.50 3.83
C LEU A 48 -13.13 -0.77 4.42
N GLN A 49 -13.57 0.33 3.80
CA GLN A 49 -14.81 1.02 4.20
C GLN A 49 -16.05 0.12 4.08
N GLN A 50 -16.13 -0.73 3.06
CA GLN A 50 -17.23 -1.69 2.94
C GLN A 50 -17.15 -2.79 3.99
N TYR A 51 -15.96 -3.32 4.26
CA TYR A 51 -15.78 -4.40 5.23
C TYR A 51 -16.09 -3.92 6.66
N TYR A 52 -15.56 -2.76 7.06
CA TYR A 52 -15.76 -2.17 8.38
C TYR A 52 -16.95 -1.21 8.47
N LYS A 53 -17.87 -1.28 7.51
CA LYS A 53 -19.01 -0.36 7.41
C LYS A 53 -19.74 -0.25 8.73
N ASN A 54 -19.96 0.98 9.18
CA ASN A 54 -20.62 1.31 10.45
C ASN A 54 -19.90 0.72 11.68
N ARG A 55 -18.59 0.50 11.64
CA ARG A 55 -17.85 -0.05 12.79
C ARG A 55 -16.51 0.63 13.02
N VAL A 56 -15.71 0.75 11.97
CA VAL A 56 -14.40 1.41 12.01
C VAL A 56 -14.38 2.52 10.97
N GLU A 57 -13.83 3.68 11.34
CA GLU A 57 -13.63 4.76 10.38
C GLU A 57 -12.33 4.54 9.61
N VAL A 58 -12.40 4.44 8.28
CA VAL A 58 -11.23 4.31 7.41
C VAL A 58 -10.92 5.69 6.83
N VAL A 59 -9.78 6.25 7.22
CA VAL A 59 -9.34 7.61 6.89
C VAL A 59 -8.32 7.57 5.76
N ASN A 60 -8.56 8.40 4.74
CA ASN A 60 -7.65 8.57 3.61
C ASN A 60 -6.57 9.60 3.95
N GLU A 61 -5.34 9.14 4.13
CA GLU A 61 -4.14 9.97 4.30
C GLU A 61 -3.16 9.74 3.13
N GLY A 62 -3.73 9.56 1.94
CA GLY A 62 -3.01 9.51 0.67
C GLY A 62 -2.83 10.90 0.06
N TYR A 63 -1.65 11.15 -0.52
CA TYR A 63 -1.31 12.44 -1.10
C TYR A 63 -0.57 12.30 -2.43
N ALA A 64 -1.22 12.65 -3.52
CA ALA A 64 -0.70 12.50 -4.87
C ALA A 64 0.58 13.31 -5.11
N GLY A 65 1.50 12.70 -5.84
CA GLY A 65 2.80 13.28 -6.19
C GLY A 65 3.78 13.43 -5.02
N GLN A 66 3.45 12.93 -3.83
CA GLN A 66 4.33 13.03 -2.66
C GLN A 66 5.31 11.86 -2.57
N THR A 67 6.45 12.10 -1.91
CA THR A 67 7.49 11.11 -1.62
C THR A 67 7.55 10.85 -0.12
N THR A 68 8.35 9.87 0.31
CA THR A 68 8.64 9.71 1.74
C THR A 68 9.25 10.97 2.35
N ARG A 69 10.06 11.74 1.60
CA ARG A 69 10.66 13.00 2.08
C ARG A 69 9.60 14.07 2.35
N SER A 70 8.73 14.33 1.37
CA SER A 70 7.78 15.44 1.43
C SER A 70 6.64 15.20 2.42
N LEU A 71 6.38 13.93 2.77
CA LEU A 71 5.29 13.56 3.67
C LEU A 71 5.60 13.70 5.17
N ARG A 72 6.86 13.88 5.59
CA ARG A 72 7.21 13.95 7.01
C ARG A 72 6.32 14.91 7.82
N PRO A 73 6.11 16.18 7.39
CA PRO A 73 5.25 17.10 8.14
C PRO A 73 3.77 16.68 8.18
N ARG A 74 3.30 15.99 7.12
CA ARG A 74 1.92 15.50 7.04
C ARG A 74 1.73 14.29 7.94
N PHE A 75 2.68 13.38 7.97
CA PHE A 75 2.68 12.23 8.88
C PHE A 75 2.54 12.68 10.34
N GLU A 76 3.42 13.59 10.78
CA GLU A 76 3.38 14.14 12.14
C GLU A 76 2.02 14.79 12.46
N LYS A 77 1.51 15.61 11.53
CA LYS A 77 0.27 16.37 11.74
C LYS A 77 -1.00 15.53 11.66
N TYR A 78 -1.09 14.60 10.72
CA TYR A 78 -2.35 13.95 10.35
C TYR A 78 -2.44 12.49 10.82
N ILE A 79 -1.32 11.88 11.21
CA ILE A 79 -1.31 10.55 11.84
C ILE A 79 -1.13 10.72 13.35
N LEU A 80 0.06 11.17 13.79
CA LEU A 80 0.41 11.17 15.22
C LEU A 80 -0.39 12.20 16.01
N LYS A 81 -0.33 13.47 15.60
CA LYS A 81 -1.05 14.54 16.30
C LYS A 81 -2.56 14.33 16.26
N LYS A 82 -3.11 13.77 15.17
CA LYS A 82 -4.55 13.46 15.10
C LYS A 82 -4.95 12.30 15.99
N ALA A 83 -4.09 11.28 16.15
CA ALA A 83 -4.31 10.24 17.15
C ALA A 83 -4.28 10.83 18.57
N GLU A 84 -3.34 11.73 18.85
CA GLU A 84 -3.22 12.41 20.15
C GLU A 84 -4.42 13.31 20.46
N GLU A 85 -4.77 14.22 19.55
CA GLU A 85 -5.89 15.16 19.70
C GLU A 85 -7.23 14.45 19.96
N ARG A 86 -7.37 13.24 19.42
CA ARG A 86 -8.59 12.44 19.57
C ARG A 86 -8.65 11.63 20.85
N GLY A 87 -7.50 11.17 21.34
CA GLY A 87 -7.43 10.26 22.47
C GLY A 87 -7.91 8.84 22.14
N ALA A 88 -8.29 8.09 23.17
CA ALA A 88 -8.66 6.68 23.02
C ALA A 88 -10.01 6.49 22.30
N PRO A 89 -10.19 5.42 21.51
CA PRO A 89 -9.21 4.36 21.26
C PRO A 89 -8.12 4.76 20.25
N ALA A 90 -6.92 4.21 20.44
CA ALA A 90 -5.83 4.31 19.48
C ALA A 90 -6.24 3.76 18.10
N PRO A 91 -5.58 4.18 17.01
CA PRO A 91 -5.85 3.61 15.68
C PRO A 91 -5.67 2.09 15.69
N VAL A 92 -6.55 1.39 14.98
CA VAL A 92 -6.53 -0.07 14.83
C VAL A 92 -5.28 -0.51 14.08
N PHE A 93 -5.09 0.06 12.88
CA PHE A 93 -3.86 -0.07 12.14
C PHE A 93 -3.62 1.13 11.22
N VAL A 94 -2.35 1.29 10.83
CA VAL A 94 -1.91 2.25 9.82
C VAL A 94 -1.24 1.48 8.69
N THR A 95 -1.63 1.73 7.44
CA THR A 95 -0.84 1.26 6.29
C THR A 95 0.18 2.32 5.90
N ILE A 96 1.38 1.91 5.52
CA ILE A 96 2.36 2.77 4.87
C ILE A 96 2.57 2.22 3.46
N PHE A 97 2.07 2.93 2.45
CA PHE A 97 2.18 2.54 1.05
C PHE A 97 2.84 3.65 0.23
N LEU A 98 4.18 3.62 0.22
CA LEU A 98 5.04 4.68 -0.32
C LEU A 98 6.25 4.09 -1.06
N GLY A 99 6.87 4.91 -1.90
CA GLY A 99 8.04 4.54 -2.70
C GLY A 99 7.79 4.58 -4.20
N ALA A 100 6.55 4.78 -4.64
CA ALA A 100 6.26 4.89 -6.06
C ALA A 100 6.92 6.15 -6.64
N ASN A 101 6.76 7.31 -6.00
CA ASN A 101 7.40 8.54 -6.48
C ASN A 101 8.89 8.58 -6.17
N ASP A 102 9.29 8.08 -5.00
CA ASP A 102 10.69 8.03 -4.54
C ASP A 102 11.62 7.30 -5.51
N ALA A 103 11.12 6.26 -6.16
CA ALA A 103 11.87 5.47 -7.14
C ALA A 103 11.98 6.12 -8.53
N CYS A 104 11.33 7.26 -8.78
CA CYS A 104 11.29 7.91 -10.09
C CYS A 104 12.58 8.69 -10.39
N ILE A 105 13.55 8.04 -11.02
CA ILE A 105 14.87 8.62 -11.34
C ILE A 105 14.86 9.72 -12.42
N PHE A 106 13.74 9.93 -13.12
CA PHE A 106 13.61 10.95 -14.17
C PHE A 106 12.51 11.98 -13.89
N GLY A 107 12.02 12.05 -12.65
CA GLY A 107 11.04 13.04 -12.23
C GLY A 107 11.69 14.32 -11.71
N ASP A 108 10.91 15.41 -11.70
CA ASP A 108 11.30 16.69 -11.13
C ASP A 108 11.31 16.57 -9.59
N ASP A 109 12.49 16.43 -9.00
CA ASP A 109 12.74 16.40 -7.55
C ASP A 109 12.03 15.30 -6.73
N THR A 110 11.41 14.31 -7.38
CA THR A 110 10.71 13.20 -6.70
C THR A 110 11.62 12.05 -6.31
N TYR A 111 12.84 11.96 -6.86
CA TYR A 111 13.76 10.89 -6.49
C TYR A 111 14.29 11.06 -5.06
N VAL A 112 14.17 10.00 -4.25
CA VAL A 112 14.72 9.92 -2.89
C VAL A 112 15.78 8.82 -2.86
N PRO A 113 17.06 9.10 -2.56
CA PRO A 113 18.09 8.07 -2.47
C PRO A 113 17.70 6.93 -1.52
N ILE A 114 18.03 5.69 -1.89
CA ILE A 114 17.55 4.49 -1.17
C ILE A 114 17.87 4.51 0.35
N ALA A 115 19.00 5.07 0.75
CA ALA A 115 19.38 5.17 2.17
C ALA A 115 18.50 6.17 2.93
N GLU A 116 18.12 7.27 2.29
CA GLU A 116 17.19 8.25 2.85
C GLU A 116 15.76 7.69 2.89
N TYR A 117 15.33 7.01 1.83
CA TYR A 117 14.05 6.30 1.79
C TYR A 117 13.93 5.28 2.93
N GLU A 118 14.96 4.46 3.13
CA GLU A 118 15.02 3.49 4.22
C GLU A 118 14.86 4.16 5.59
N GLU A 119 15.60 5.25 5.84
CA GLU A 119 15.50 6.02 7.08
C GLU A 119 14.08 6.56 7.29
N HIS A 120 13.45 7.12 6.26
CA HIS A 120 12.08 7.62 6.35
C HIS A 120 11.06 6.53 6.69
N ILE A 121 11.13 5.38 6.02
CA ILE A 121 10.20 4.27 6.30
C ILE A 121 10.37 3.78 7.74
N ARG A 122 11.61 3.59 8.20
CA ARG A 122 11.89 3.19 9.58
C ARG A 122 11.40 4.23 10.58
N HIS A 123 11.60 5.51 10.29
CA HIS A 123 11.08 6.60 11.11
C HIS A 123 9.55 6.52 11.23
N TYR A 124 8.81 6.37 10.13
CA TYR A 124 7.35 6.27 10.18
C TYR A 124 6.85 5.08 11.00
N VAL A 125 7.46 3.90 10.82
CA VAL A 125 7.08 2.71 11.59
C VAL A 125 7.36 2.93 13.08
N ASN A 126 8.60 3.32 13.44
CA ASN A 126 8.98 3.51 14.84
C ASN A 126 8.14 4.60 15.51
N SER A 127 7.88 5.72 14.82
CA SER A 127 7.05 6.79 15.36
C SER A 127 5.62 6.33 15.66
N ILE A 128 5.05 5.37 14.91
CA ILE A 128 3.75 4.77 15.28
C ILE A 128 3.89 3.83 16.48
N LEU A 129 4.91 2.99 16.50
CA LEU A 129 5.09 1.99 17.55
C LEU A 129 5.41 2.62 18.92
N ASP A 130 6.19 3.69 18.93
CA ASP A 130 6.72 4.30 20.15
C ASP A 130 5.80 5.41 20.71
N HIS A 131 4.85 5.92 19.92
CA HIS A 131 4.06 7.08 20.32
C HIS A 131 2.93 6.70 21.31
N PRO A 132 2.72 7.49 22.40
CA PRO A 132 1.73 7.15 23.44
C PRO A 132 0.27 7.08 22.94
N ALA A 133 -0.09 7.89 21.94
CA ALA A 133 -1.45 7.91 21.38
C ALA A 133 -1.75 6.75 20.41
N THR A 134 -0.74 5.97 20.03
CA THR A 134 -0.84 4.86 19.07
C THR A 134 -0.41 3.54 19.70
N GLN A 135 -0.49 3.44 21.03
CA GLN A 135 -0.17 2.20 21.73
C GLN A 135 -1.07 1.05 21.27
N GLY A 136 -0.45 -0.04 20.83
CA GLY A 136 -1.12 -1.23 20.32
C GLY A 136 -1.53 -1.16 18.84
N THR A 137 -1.41 0.00 18.20
CA THR A 137 -1.70 0.21 16.77
C THR A 137 -0.82 -0.68 15.91
N LYS A 138 -1.46 -1.43 14.99
CA LYS A 138 -0.71 -2.27 14.04
C LYS A 138 -0.20 -1.43 12.86
N VAL A 139 0.88 -1.87 12.23
CA VAL A 139 1.42 -1.24 11.04
C VAL A 139 1.50 -2.26 9.91
N VAL A 140 0.97 -1.92 8.75
CA VAL A 140 1.14 -2.71 7.54
C VAL A 140 2.03 -1.96 6.56
N LEU A 141 3.21 -2.51 6.28
CA LEU A 141 4.10 -2.01 5.24
C LEU A 141 3.69 -2.63 3.90
N ILE A 142 3.43 -1.79 2.89
CA ILE A 142 3.05 -2.25 1.55
C ILE A 142 4.14 -1.83 0.57
N SER A 143 4.76 -2.80 -0.11
CA SER A 143 5.78 -2.50 -1.12
C SER A 143 5.18 -1.77 -2.33
N PRO A 144 5.82 -0.74 -2.91
CA PRO A 144 5.33 -0.10 -4.13
C PRO A 144 5.19 -1.12 -5.28
N PRO A 145 4.18 -0.96 -6.16
CA PRO A 145 4.00 -1.85 -7.30
C PRO A 145 5.06 -1.60 -8.40
N PRO A 146 5.15 -2.52 -9.38
CA PRO A 146 5.81 -2.26 -10.66
C PRO A 146 5.22 -1.07 -11.41
N ILE A 147 5.93 -0.66 -12.46
CA ILE A 147 5.38 0.18 -13.52
C ILE A 147 5.17 -0.66 -14.78
N ASP A 148 4.25 -0.24 -15.65
CA ASP A 148 3.97 -0.94 -16.90
C ASP A 148 4.70 -0.27 -18.06
N VAL A 149 5.94 -0.68 -18.29
CA VAL A 149 6.74 -0.21 -19.43
C VAL A 149 6.45 -1.07 -20.65
N THR A 150 5.94 -0.45 -21.70
CA THR A 150 5.78 -1.08 -23.01
C THR A 150 7.14 -1.42 -23.63
N PRO A 151 7.40 -2.68 -24.04
CA PRO A 151 8.62 -3.01 -24.77
C PRO A 151 8.62 -2.33 -26.15
N PRO A 152 9.79 -1.95 -26.72
CA PRO A 152 9.81 -1.26 -28.00
C PRO A 152 9.22 -2.11 -29.13
N LYS A 153 8.29 -1.54 -29.92
CA LYS A 153 7.47 -2.28 -30.91
C LYS A 153 8.28 -2.96 -32.02
N GLU A 154 9.46 -2.42 -32.33
CA GLU A 154 10.36 -2.90 -33.38
C GLU A 154 10.96 -4.30 -33.04
N LEU A 155 10.89 -4.71 -31.77
CA LEU A 155 11.41 -5.98 -31.25
C LEU A 155 10.45 -7.17 -31.39
N SER A 156 9.25 -6.95 -31.93
CA SER A 156 8.23 -8.01 -32.11
C SER A 156 8.42 -8.84 -33.39
N THR A 157 9.48 -8.58 -34.15
CA THR A 157 9.81 -9.30 -35.39
C THR A 157 10.87 -10.38 -35.12
N GLY A 158 11.01 -11.40 -36.00
CA GLY A 158 11.90 -12.57 -35.87
C GLY A 158 13.41 -12.29 -35.69
N MET A 159 13.79 -11.04 -35.42
CA MET A 159 15.12 -10.59 -35.02
C MET A 159 15.54 -11.14 -33.64
N LEU A 160 14.59 -11.51 -32.77
CA LEU A 160 14.90 -12.14 -31.47
C LEU A 160 15.40 -13.59 -31.59
N ASP A 161 15.18 -14.25 -32.73
CA ASP A 161 15.66 -15.61 -32.99
C ASP A 161 17.19 -15.67 -33.21
N ILE A 162 17.84 -14.51 -33.41
CA ILE A 162 19.28 -14.39 -33.55
C ILE A 162 19.89 -13.97 -32.21
N PRO A 163 20.70 -14.82 -31.53
CA PRO A 163 21.18 -14.55 -30.17
C PRO A 163 21.98 -13.25 -30.02
N SER A 164 22.84 -12.92 -30.98
CA SER A 164 23.67 -11.70 -30.93
C SER A 164 22.85 -10.41 -31.06
N VAL A 165 21.78 -10.46 -31.85
CA VAL A 165 20.83 -9.36 -32.03
C VAL A 165 19.99 -9.20 -30.77
N ALA A 166 19.47 -10.30 -30.22
CA ALA A 166 18.72 -10.30 -28.98
C ALA A 166 19.54 -9.71 -27.80
N GLU A 167 20.82 -10.06 -27.70
CA GLU A 167 21.71 -9.54 -26.66
C GLU A 167 21.97 -8.04 -26.81
N SER A 168 22.27 -7.58 -28.04
CA SER A 168 22.49 -6.16 -28.31
C SER A 168 21.26 -5.33 -27.98
N LEU A 169 20.07 -5.84 -28.32
CA LEU A 169 18.80 -5.17 -28.05
C LEU A 169 18.46 -5.13 -26.56
N ARG A 170 18.72 -6.21 -25.82
CA ARG A 170 18.61 -6.20 -24.35
C ARG A 170 19.48 -5.10 -23.74
N SER A 171 20.74 -4.99 -24.17
CA SER A 171 21.65 -3.96 -23.67
C SER A 171 21.13 -2.54 -23.92
N VAL A 172 20.54 -2.28 -25.09
CA VAL A 172 19.97 -0.96 -25.42
C VAL A 172 18.74 -0.66 -24.57
N VAL A 173 17.82 -1.63 -24.43
CA VAL A 173 16.60 -1.48 -23.64
C VAL A 173 16.92 -1.27 -22.16
N ALA A 174 17.91 -1.98 -21.62
CA ALA A 174 18.36 -1.84 -20.23
C ALA A 174 18.87 -0.42 -19.92
N MET A 175 19.47 0.28 -20.89
CA MET A 175 19.87 1.69 -20.75
C MET A 175 18.71 2.68 -20.93
N GLY A 176 17.56 2.20 -21.40
CA GLY A 176 16.37 2.99 -21.66
C GLY A 176 15.77 3.62 -20.40
N ARG A 177 14.97 4.67 -20.58
CA ARG A 177 14.26 5.35 -19.48
C ARG A 177 13.30 4.39 -18.75
N GLY A 178 12.54 3.62 -19.51
CA GLY A 178 11.50 2.72 -19.00
C GLY A 178 12.10 1.65 -18.08
N HIS A 179 12.98 0.81 -18.61
CA HIS A 179 13.57 -0.29 -17.85
C HIS A 179 14.30 0.18 -16.58
N ARG A 180 15.12 1.25 -16.67
CA ARG A 180 15.79 1.79 -15.48
C ARG A 180 14.81 2.31 -14.41
N THR A 181 13.65 2.83 -14.82
CA THR A 181 12.61 3.23 -13.86
C THR A 181 11.97 1.99 -13.23
N TRP A 182 11.74 0.93 -14.00
CA TRP A 182 11.23 -0.35 -13.49
C TRP A 182 12.21 -1.01 -12.52
N GLU A 183 13.51 -1.05 -12.84
CA GLU A 183 14.56 -1.55 -11.94
C GLU A 183 14.65 -0.73 -10.65
N SER A 184 14.58 0.60 -10.77
CA SER A 184 14.52 1.49 -9.60
C SER A 184 13.33 1.14 -8.72
N LYS A 185 12.13 0.99 -9.29
CA LYS A 185 10.93 0.58 -8.53
C LYS A 185 11.12 -0.79 -7.85
N ARG A 186 11.69 -1.76 -8.55
CA ARG A 186 12.02 -3.09 -8.01
C ARG A 186 12.96 -2.99 -6.81
N LYS A 187 13.96 -2.11 -6.87
CA LYS A 187 14.89 -1.86 -5.75
C LYS A 187 14.17 -1.32 -4.51
N PHE A 188 13.23 -0.39 -4.67
CA PHE A 188 12.48 0.18 -3.54
C PHE A 188 11.48 -0.82 -2.97
N ALA A 189 10.82 -1.62 -3.81
CA ALA A 189 9.99 -2.72 -3.37
C ALA A 189 10.78 -3.74 -2.53
N LYS A 190 11.95 -4.19 -3.02
CA LYS A 190 12.86 -5.06 -2.26
C LYS A 190 13.26 -4.47 -0.91
N LYS A 191 13.49 -3.15 -0.84
CA LYS A 191 13.83 -2.47 0.41
C LYS A 191 12.67 -2.45 1.40
N ILE A 192 11.42 -2.29 0.96
CA ILE A 192 10.25 -2.45 1.85
C ILE A 192 10.15 -3.88 2.38
N VAL A 193 10.38 -4.89 1.53
CA VAL A 193 10.37 -6.29 1.94
C VAL A 193 11.42 -6.59 3.01
N GLU A 194 12.65 -6.10 2.81
CA GLU A 194 13.74 -6.20 3.78
C GLU A 194 13.36 -5.56 5.13
N ILE A 195 12.91 -4.30 5.11
CA ILE A 195 12.49 -3.58 6.32
C ILE A 195 11.31 -4.29 7.01
N GLY A 196 10.34 -4.77 6.24
CA GLY A 196 9.17 -5.49 6.72
C GLY A 196 9.56 -6.73 7.51
N HIS A 197 10.39 -7.60 6.93
CA HIS A 197 10.86 -8.81 7.62
C HIS A 197 11.68 -8.49 8.87
N GLU A 198 12.50 -7.45 8.85
CA GLU A 198 13.22 -7.03 10.05
C GLU A 198 12.28 -6.61 11.19
N PHE A 199 11.18 -5.92 10.89
CA PHE A 199 10.18 -5.54 11.89
C PHE A 199 9.33 -6.71 12.34
N GLU A 200 8.91 -7.59 11.43
CA GLU A 200 8.17 -8.83 11.77
C GLU A 200 8.99 -9.73 12.72
N ALA A 201 10.31 -9.75 12.57
CA ALA A 201 11.21 -10.47 13.47
C ALA A 201 11.33 -9.83 14.87
N LYS A 202 10.95 -8.55 15.03
CA LYS A 202 11.09 -7.79 16.28
C LYS A 202 9.76 -7.62 17.02
N THR A 203 8.63 -7.63 16.32
CA THR A 203 7.32 -7.33 16.91
C THR A 203 6.18 -7.97 16.13
N GLU A 204 5.13 -8.37 16.83
CA GLU A 204 3.89 -8.86 16.23
C GLU A 204 2.99 -7.73 15.72
N GLN A 205 3.34 -6.46 15.98
CA GLN A 205 2.55 -5.30 15.57
C GLN A 205 2.75 -4.90 14.11
N VAL A 206 3.78 -5.41 13.45
CA VAL A 206 4.08 -5.08 12.05
C VAL A 206 3.81 -6.30 11.17
N ALA A 207 3.24 -6.05 9.99
CA ALA A 207 3.09 -7.04 8.93
C ALA A 207 3.55 -6.46 7.59
N LEU A 208 4.18 -7.30 6.77
CA LEU A 208 4.59 -6.96 5.41
C LEU A 208 3.56 -7.47 4.40
N LEU A 209 3.15 -6.58 3.49
CA LEU A 209 2.47 -6.94 2.25
C LEU A 209 3.41 -6.69 1.07
N ASP A 210 4.06 -7.76 0.58
CA ASP A 210 4.89 -7.73 -0.64
C ASP A 210 3.99 -7.66 -1.89
N PHE A 211 3.36 -6.51 -2.06
CA PHE A 211 2.44 -6.24 -3.15
C PHE A 211 3.13 -6.31 -4.51
N TRP A 212 4.43 -5.99 -4.61
CA TRP A 212 5.20 -6.15 -5.83
C TRP A 212 5.16 -7.60 -6.31
N THR A 213 5.54 -8.54 -5.43
CA THR A 213 5.56 -9.97 -5.78
C THR A 213 4.15 -10.50 -6.03
N ILE A 214 3.19 -10.14 -5.18
CA ILE A 214 1.78 -10.54 -5.31
C ILE A 214 1.22 -10.13 -6.67
N ILE A 215 1.27 -8.85 -7.02
CA ILE A 215 0.61 -8.37 -8.26
C ILE A 215 1.31 -8.90 -9.50
N THR A 216 2.63 -9.07 -9.44
CA THR A 216 3.40 -9.59 -10.57
C THR A 216 3.13 -11.07 -10.79
N LYS A 217 3.06 -11.89 -9.73
CA LYS A 217 2.67 -13.30 -9.84
C LYS A 217 1.26 -13.46 -10.40
N PHE A 218 0.32 -12.66 -9.89
CA PHE A 218 -1.04 -12.63 -10.40
C PHE A 218 -1.08 -12.28 -11.89
N ALA A 219 -0.35 -11.24 -12.31
CA ALA A 219 -0.27 -10.87 -13.72
C ALA A 219 0.39 -11.95 -14.59
N CYS A 220 1.46 -12.62 -14.12
CA CYS A 220 2.05 -13.74 -14.85
C CYS A 220 1.02 -14.84 -15.14
N GLN A 221 0.20 -15.20 -14.14
CA GLN A 221 -0.84 -16.23 -14.29
C GLN A 221 -1.95 -15.80 -15.27
N GLU A 222 -2.43 -14.56 -15.15
CA GLU A 222 -3.50 -14.03 -16.02
C GLU A 222 -3.04 -13.82 -17.47
N LEU A 223 -1.82 -13.32 -17.68
CA LEU A 223 -1.31 -12.97 -19.00
C LEU A 223 -0.78 -14.19 -19.75
N CYS A 224 -0.44 -15.27 -19.06
CA CYS A 224 0.04 -16.52 -19.64
C CYS A 224 -0.77 -17.73 -19.13
N PRO A 225 -2.03 -17.89 -19.55
CA PRO A 225 -2.84 -19.03 -19.13
C PRO A 225 -2.17 -20.36 -19.53
N GLY A 226 -1.96 -21.25 -18.56
CA GLY A 226 -1.27 -22.52 -18.76
C GLY A 226 0.27 -22.47 -18.68
N GLY A 227 0.84 -21.35 -18.23
CA GLY A 227 2.27 -21.27 -17.88
C GLY A 227 2.66 -22.18 -16.72
N SER A 228 3.97 -22.39 -16.54
CA SER A 228 4.50 -23.21 -15.44
C SER A 228 4.18 -22.59 -14.07
N ALA A 229 4.18 -23.41 -13.02
CA ALA A 229 4.04 -22.92 -11.65
C ALA A 229 5.20 -21.97 -11.25
N ASP A 230 6.36 -22.14 -11.88
CA ASP A 230 7.57 -21.36 -11.64
C ASP A 230 7.75 -20.18 -12.61
N MET A 231 6.76 -19.89 -13.45
CA MET A 231 6.83 -18.87 -14.49
C MET A 231 7.28 -17.50 -13.98
N PHE A 232 6.86 -17.11 -12.77
CA PHE A 232 7.37 -15.87 -12.16
C PHE A 232 8.90 -15.90 -12.01
N HIS A 233 9.47 -16.97 -11.47
CA HIS A 233 10.90 -17.09 -11.27
C HIS A 233 11.65 -17.20 -12.60
N GLU A 234 11.13 -17.96 -13.56
CA GLU A 234 11.69 -18.07 -14.91
C GLU A 234 11.81 -16.70 -15.58
N LEU A 235 10.73 -15.90 -15.53
CA LEU A 235 10.72 -14.55 -16.09
C LEU A 235 11.59 -13.57 -15.31
N ASP A 236 11.67 -13.70 -13.98
CA ASP A 236 12.51 -12.84 -13.13
C ASP A 236 14.01 -13.06 -13.37
N LEU A 237 14.44 -14.29 -13.69
CA LEU A 237 15.83 -14.61 -14.05
C LEU A 237 16.29 -13.93 -15.34
N GLU A 238 15.36 -13.61 -16.23
CA GLU A 238 15.63 -12.96 -17.52
C GLU A 238 15.20 -11.49 -17.55
N ASP A 239 14.79 -10.92 -16.41
CA ASP A 239 14.19 -9.58 -16.29
C ASP A 239 13.00 -9.34 -17.24
N LYS A 240 12.26 -10.42 -17.56
CA LYS A 240 11.10 -10.42 -18.47
C LYS A 240 9.75 -10.40 -17.74
N LEU A 241 9.75 -10.10 -16.44
CA LEU A 241 8.52 -9.90 -15.70
C LEU A 241 7.63 -8.84 -16.39
N PRO A 242 6.30 -8.92 -16.24
CA PRO A 242 5.39 -7.94 -16.80
C PRO A 242 5.81 -6.50 -16.46
N GLY A 243 5.65 -5.59 -17.42
CA GLY A 243 5.97 -4.18 -17.29
C GLY A 243 7.46 -3.82 -17.25
N SER A 244 8.38 -4.79 -17.37
CA SER A 244 9.83 -4.52 -17.40
C SER A 244 10.31 -3.75 -18.62
N GLY A 245 9.53 -3.78 -19.71
CA GLY A 245 9.90 -3.22 -21.01
C GLY A 245 10.98 -4.01 -21.74
N MET A 246 11.48 -5.11 -21.17
CA MET A 246 12.50 -5.95 -21.79
C MET A 246 11.96 -6.65 -23.05
N PRO A 247 12.82 -6.93 -24.06
CA PRO A 247 12.38 -7.68 -25.23
C PRO A 247 11.76 -9.03 -24.85
N GLY A 248 10.53 -9.27 -25.30
CA GLY A 248 9.76 -10.48 -24.98
C GLY A 248 9.00 -10.45 -23.65
N SER A 249 9.13 -9.38 -22.84
CA SER A 249 8.25 -9.17 -21.69
C SER A 249 6.84 -8.78 -22.14
N LYS A 250 5.86 -9.06 -21.28
CA LYS A 250 4.47 -8.64 -21.48
C LYS A 250 4.21 -7.31 -20.78
N GLU A 251 3.24 -6.55 -21.29
CA GLU A 251 2.65 -5.45 -20.55
C GLU A 251 1.62 -5.99 -19.56
N PHE A 252 1.45 -5.32 -18.42
CA PHE A 252 0.35 -5.58 -17.50
C PHE A 252 -1.00 -5.19 -18.14
N GLY A 253 -1.06 -4.01 -18.76
CA GLY A 253 -2.25 -3.47 -19.41
C GLY A 253 -3.19 -2.66 -18.51
N ARG A 254 -4.18 -2.03 -19.14
CA ARG A 254 -5.04 -0.99 -18.50
C ARG A 254 -5.88 -1.45 -17.31
N LYS A 255 -6.15 -2.74 -17.19
CA LYS A 255 -6.89 -3.30 -16.05
C LYS A 255 -6.04 -3.28 -14.77
N PHE A 256 -4.72 -3.42 -14.92
CA PHE A 256 -3.74 -3.40 -13.84
C PHE A 256 -3.21 -2.00 -13.58
N PHE A 257 -2.92 -1.23 -14.63
CA PHE A 257 -2.42 0.14 -14.52
C PHE A 257 -3.12 1.08 -15.51
N THR A 258 -3.77 2.13 -15.04
CA THR A 258 -4.55 3.04 -15.91
C THR A 258 -3.68 3.84 -16.88
N ASP A 259 -2.47 4.19 -16.44
CA ASP A 259 -1.50 5.02 -17.17
C ASP A 259 -0.05 4.47 -17.07
N GLY A 260 0.10 3.22 -16.64
CA GLY A 260 1.38 2.55 -16.42
C GLY A 260 2.02 2.82 -15.06
N LEU A 261 1.41 3.66 -14.21
CA LEU A 261 1.84 3.89 -12.82
C LEU A 261 0.71 3.66 -11.83
N HIS A 262 -0.46 4.23 -12.08
CA HIS A 262 -1.59 4.20 -11.15
C HIS A 262 -2.41 2.93 -11.32
N LEU A 263 -2.81 2.33 -10.20
CA LEU A 263 -3.53 1.06 -10.22
C LEU A 263 -4.88 1.18 -10.94
N GLY A 264 -5.13 0.22 -11.82
CA GLY A 264 -6.43 -0.07 -12.40
C GLY A 264 -7.27 -0.95 -11.46
N GLN A 265 -8.48 -1.28 -11.90
CA GLN A 265 -9.45 -2.03 -11.10
C GLN A 265 -8.89 -3.36 -10.59
N THR A 266 -8.29 -4.17 -11.46
CA THR A 266 -7.77 -5.50 -11.08
C THR A 266 -6.67 -5.41 -10.04
N ALA A 267 -5.75 -4.44 -10.17
CA ALA A 267 -4.67 -4.31 -9.20
C ALA A 267 -5.17 -3.80 -7.83
N TYR A 268 -6.16 -2.91 -7.80
CA TYR A 268 -6.80 -2.51 -6.55
C TYR A 268 -7.60 -3.64 -5.90
N GLU A 269 -8.29 -4.46 -6.69
CA GLU A 269 -8.97 -5.65 -6.18
C GLU A 269 -7.97 -6.61 -5.53
N VAL A 270 -6.89 -6.96 -6.21
CA VAL A 270 -5.84 -7.82 -5.62
C VAL A 270 -5.26 -7.18 -4.34
N LEU A 271 -4.90 -5.90 -4.37
CA LEU A 271 -4.36 -5.20 -3.21
C LEU A 271 -5.30 -5.26 -2.01
N GLY A 272 -6.58 -4.95 -2.20
CA GLY A 272 -7.54 -4.91 -1.12
C GLY A 272 -7.88 -6.28 -0.54
N GLU A 273 -7.85 -7.35 -1.35
CA GLU A 273 -8.12 -8.73 -0.93
C GLU A 273 -6.96 -9.27 -0.11
N GLU A 274 -5.75 -9.07 -0.61
CA GLU A 274 -4.52 -9.53 0.03
C GLU A 274 -4.23 -8.75 1.31
N LEU A 275 -4.50 -7.44 1.32
CA LEU A 275 -4.41 -6.63 2.54
C LEU A 275 -5.38 -7.13 3.62
N LEU A 276 -6.65 -7.35 3.27
CA LEU A 276 -7.64 -7.80 4.24
C LEU A 276 -7.32 -9.23 4.73
N THR A 277 -6.92 -10.12 3.82
CA THR A 277 -6.49 -11.48 4.16
C THR A 277 -5.30 -11.46 5.12
N LEU A 278 -4.27 -10.66 4.82
CA LEU A 278 -3.10 -10.50 5.69
C LEU A 278 -3.50 -10.02 7.08
N VAL A 279 -4.27 -8.92 7.15
CA VAL A 279 -4.69 -8.29 8.40
C VAL A 279 -5.49 -9.26 9.27
N LEU A 280 -6.48 -9.95 8.70
CA LEU A 280 -7.36 -10.85 9.45
C LEU A 280 -6.68 -12.18 9.82
N THR A 281 -5.73 -12.64 9.01
CA THR A 281 -4.93 -13.83 9.35
C THR A 281 -3.93 -13.50 10.46
N ARG A 282 -3.27 -12.35 10.38
CA ARG A 282 -2.23 -11.95 11.33
C ARG A 282 -2.81 -11.48 12.67
N TRP A 283 -3.93 -10.76 12.62
CA TRP A 283 -4.62 -10.21 13.78
C TRP A 283 -6.12 -10.55 13.70
N PRO A 284 -6.52 -11.78 14.06
CA PRO A 284 -7.92 -12.21 14.02
C PRO A 284 -8.88 -11.32 14.81
N ASP A 285 -8.38 -10.66 15.87
CA ASP A 285 -9.14 -9.72 16.68
C ASP A 285 -9.62 -8.49 15.89
N LEU A 286 -9.03 -8.21 14.72
CA LEU A 286 -9.45 -7.12 13.83
C LEU A 286 -10.60 -7.50 12.90
N THR A 287 -11.20 -8.67 13.09
CA THR A 287 -12.44 -9.08 12.43
C THR A 287 -13.56 -8.10 12.78
N LYS A 288 -14.35 -7.67 11.79
CA LYS A 288 -15.33 -6.57 11.95
C LYS A 288 -16.33 -6.82 13.09
N GLU A 289 -16.68 -8.07 13.35
CA GLU A 289 -17.61 -8.48 14.41
C GLU A 289 -17.16 -8.06 15.81
N ASN A 290 -15.85 -7.87 16.01
CA ASN A 290 -15.27 -7.44 17.29
C ASN A 290 -15.39 -5.93 17.56
N PHE A 291 -15.87 -5.15 16.57
CA PHE A 291 -16.09 -3.72 16.71
C PHE A 291 -17.58 -3.40 16.88
N PRO A 292 -17.95 -2.42 17.72
CA PRO A 292 -19.34 -2.03 17.90
C PRO A 292 -19.95 -1.49 16.61
N THR A 293 -21.25 -1.73 16.39
CA THR A 293 -21.97 -1.21 15.21
C THR A 293 -22.54 0.17 15.51
N ARG A 294 -22.47 1.09 14.54
CA ARG A 294 -23.21 2.36 14.57
C ARG A 294 -24.65 2.13 14.15
N ASP A 295 -25.58 2.59 14.97
CA ASP A 295 -26.93 2.88 14.48
C ASP A 295 -26.82 4.11 13.56
N LEU A 296 -27.08 3.91 12.27
CA LEU A 296 -27.22 5.02 11.34
C LEU A 296 -28.59 5.65 11.61
N ASN A 297 -28.62 6.76 12.35
CA ASN A 297 -29.78 7.65 12.38
C ASN A 297 -30.06 8.20 10.98
#